data_AF-A0A942KQW0-F1
#
_entry.id   AF-A0A942KQW0-F1
#
_cell.length_a   1.000
_cell.length_b   1.000
_cell.length_c   1.000
_cell.angle_alpha   90.00
_cell.angle_beta   90.00
_cell.angle_gamma   90.00
#
_symmetry.space_group_name_H-M   'P 1'
#
loop_
_entity.id
_entity.type
_entity.pdbx_description
1 polymer ?
#
loop_
_entity_poly.entity_id
_entity_poly.type
_entity_poly.pdbx_seq_one_letter_code
_entity_poly.pdbx_strand_id
1 'polypeptide(L)'
;MKQIKPGGFGPAEPQRTSWRLFEEARVYPELHLSTLEVRLWRELRRLQDCLAVKFPREMIREGDRMQHMEFPGLVIKGQDANSFCIKAGGCSKLFLFDALNKRPGKVLREIISLWREYGLKDQINQSDILRKLV
;
A
#
# COMPACT_ATOMS: atom_id res chain seq x y z
N MET A 1 37.57 -31.06 -18.19
CA MET A 1 36.30 -30.42 -17.80
C MET A 1 36.57 -29.46 -16.65
N LYS A 2 36.28 -28.16 -16.80
CA LYS A 2 36.49 -27.16 -15.73
C LYS A 2 35.30 -27.18 -14.77
N GLN A 3 35.58 -27.44 -13.49
CA GLN A 3 34.59 -27.45 -12.41
C GLN A 3 34.15 -26.00 -12.12
N ILE A 4 32.85 -25.72 -12.26
CA ILE A 4 32.27 -24.43 -11.87
C ILE A 4 32.17 -24.43 -10.34
N LYS A 5 32.89 -23.53 -9.65
CA LYS A 5 32.76 -23.32 -8.20
C LYS A 5 31.79 -22.16 -7.95
N PRO A 6 30.71 -22.33 -7.19
CA PRO A 6 29.81 -21.24 -6.85
C PRO A 6 30.52 -20.23 -5.92
N GLY A 7 30.47 -18.95 -6.28
CA GLY A 7 31.20 -17.85 -5.65
C GLY A 7 30.62 -17.36 -4.32
N GLY A 8 30.25 -18.25 -3.39
CA GLY A 8 30.01 -17.89 -1.98
C GLY A 8 28.84 -16.96 -1.65
N PHE A 9 28.03 -16.52 -2.61
CA PHE A 9 26.85 -15.67 -2.36
C PHE A 9 25.54 -16.47 -2.43
N GLY A 10 25.42 -17.48 -1.57
CA GLY A 10 24.18 -18.24 -1.38
C GLY A 10 24.03 -18.66 0.07
N PRO A 11 22.79 -18.80 0.58
CA PRO A 11 22.56 -19.26 1.94
C PRO A 11 23.23 -20.62 2.15
N ALA A 12 24.03 -20.72 3.22
CA ALA A 12 24.86 -21.88 3.50
C ALA A 12 24.06 -23.13 3.90
N GLU A 13 22.77 -22.98 4.18
CA GLU A 13 21.86 -24.05 4.60
C GLU A 13 20.52 -23.97 3.87
N PRO A 14 19.78 -25.09 3.73
CA PRO A 14 18.42 -25.08 3.22
C PRO A 14 17.54 -24.23 4.13
N GLN A 15 17.18 -23.03 3.68
CA GLN A 15 16.19 -22.25 4.39
C GLN A 15 14.84 -22.96 4.29
N ARG A 16 14.33 -23.44 5.44
CA ARG A 16 12.95 -23.92 5.54
C ARG A 16 12.01 -22.72 5.42
N THR A 17 11.70 -22.34 4.19
CA THR A 17 10.60 -21.43 3.92
C THR A 17 9.30 -22.20 4.17
N SER A 18 8.56 -21.81 5.20
CA SER A 18 7.25 -22.39 5.45
C SER A 18 6.28 -21.95 4.35
N TRP A 19 5.27 -22.76 4.06
CA TRP A 19 4.21 -22.37 3.11
C TRP A 19 3.48 -21.09 3.55
N ARG A 20 3.48 -20.83 4.86
CA ARG A 20 3.03 -19.59 5.47
C ARG A 20 3.90 -18.38 5.11
N LEU A 21 5.23 -18.50 5.08
CA LEU A 21 6.13 -17.44 4.59
C LEU A 21 5.92 -17.20 3.08
N PHE A 22 5.61 -18.24 2.32
CA PHE A 22 5.24 -18.11 0.91
C PHE A 22 3.87 -17.46 0.71
N GLU A 23 2.88 -17.71 1.56
CA GLU A 23 1.57 -17.03 1.53
C GLU A 23 1.66 -15.57 1.98
N GLU A 24 2.48 -15.27 3.00
CA GLU A 24 2.83 -13.90 3.37
C GLU A 24 3.62 -13.20 2.25
N ALA A 25 4.44 -13.95 1.50
CA ALA A 25 5.16 -13.46 0.33
C ALA A 25 4.33 -13.40 -0.97
N ARG A 26 3.16 -14.07 -1.03
CA ARG A 26 2.30 -14.11 -2.23
C ARG A 26 1.72 -12.75 -2.58
N VAL A 27 1.75 -11.78 -1.67
CA VAL A 27 1.35 -10.40 -1.92
C VAL A 27 2.37 -9.48 -1.26
N TYR A 28 3.62 -9.47 -1.73
CA TYR A 28 4.46 -8.28 -1.55
C TYR A 28 3.93 -7.22 -2.49
N PRO A 29 3.12 -6.23 -2.02
CA PRO A 29 2.58 -5.23 -2.92
C PRO A 29 3.75 -4.48 -3.58
N GLU A 30 4.85 -4.33 -2.85
CA GLU A 30 6.11 -3.74 -3.31
C GLU A 30 6.66 -4.29 -4.63
N LEU A 31 6.43 -5.57 -4.95
CA LEU A 31 6.89 -6.19 -6.20
C LEU A 31 6.06 -5.76 -7.42
N HIS A 32 4.87 -5.25 -7.18
CA HIS A 32 3.87 -4.96 -8.20
C HIS A 32 3.45 -3.49 -8.22
N LEU A 33 3.86 -2.72 -7.20
CA LEU A 33 3.71 -1.29 -7.14
C LEU A 33 4.89 -0.63 -7.88
N SER A 34 4.61 0.43 -8.62
CA SER A 34 5.66 1.29 -9.14
C SER A 34 6.40 2.02 -8.01
N THR A 35 7.59 2.54 -8.29
CA THR A 35 8.42 3.26 -7.31
C THR A 35 7.66 4.34 -6.53
N LEU A 36 6.75 5.06 -7.20
CA LEU A 36 5.94 6.10 -6.57
C LEU A 36 4.85 5.53 -5.66
N GLU A 37 4.20 4.45 -6.09
CA GLU A 37 3.19 3.76 -5.29
C GLU A 37 3.83 3.06 -4.08
N VAL A 38 5.02 2.47 -4.23
CA VAL A 38 5.81 1.92 -3.12
C VAL A 38 6.14 3.01 -2.10
N ARG A 39 6.58 4.19 -2.55
CA ARG A 39 6.86 5.32 -1.65
C ARG A 39 5.60 5.74 -0.91
N LEU A 40 4.47 5.92 -1.60
CA LEU A 40 3.19 6.27 -0.99
C LEU A 40 2.80 5.24 0.08
N TRP A 41 2.84 3.96 -0.27
CA TRP A 41 2.51 2.88 0.64
C TRP A 41 3.43 2.82 1.87
N ARG A 42 4.76 2.88 1.68
CA ARG A 42 5.73 2.84 2.79
C ARG A 42 5.53 4.01 3.76
N GLU A 43 5.29 5.21 3.24
CA GLU A 43 5.09 6.40 4.07
C GLU A 43 3.79 6.35 4.86
N LEU A 44 2.71 5.81 4.28
CA LEU A 44 1.44 5.64 4.99
C LEU A 44 1.49 4.45 5.98
N ARG A 45 2.19 3.38 5.63
CA ARG A 45 2.39 2.20 6.50
C ARG A 45 3.11 2.55 7.80
N ARG A 46 3.96 3.58 7.81
CA ARG A 46 4.60 4.10 9.04
C ARG A 46 3.59 4.65 10.05
N LEU A 47 2.40 5.05 9.60
CA LEU A 47 1.36 5.62 10.45
C LEU A 47 0.39 4.56 10.94
N GLN A 48 -0.05 3.67 10.05
CA GLN A 48 -0.87 2.51 10.39
C GLN A 48 -0.66 1.38 9.39
N ASP A 49 -0.95 0.16 9.83
CA ASP A 49 -0.91 -1.01 8.96
C ASP A 49 -1.88 -0.90 7.79
N CYS A 50 -1.42 -1.37 6.63
CA CYS A 50 -2.25 -1.45 5.43
C CYS A 50 -3.17 -2.66 5.55
N LEU A 51 -4.48 -2.42 5.38
CA LEU A 51 -5.51 -3.46 5.46
C LEU A 51 -5.57 -4.30 4.19
N ALA A 52 -5.50 -3.65 3.02
CA ALA A 52 -5.61 -4.33 1.75
C ALA A 52 -4.95 -3.53 0.61
N VAL A 53 -4.42 -4.26 -0.38
CA VAL A 53 -4.04 -3.71 -1.68
C VAL A 53 -4.68 -4.57 -2.76
N LYS A 54 -5.38 -3.96 -3.72
CA LYS A 54 -6.01 -4.67 -4.84
C LYS A 54 -5.47 -4.18 -6.18
N PHE A 55 -5.30 -5.13 -7.08
CA PHE A 55 -4.85 -4.98 -8.45
C PHE A 55 -5.98 -5.38 -9.41
N PRO A 56 -5.95 -4.93 -10.68
CA PRO A 56 -7.04 -5.15 -11.64
C PRO A 56 -7.30 -6.63 -11.98
N ARG A 57 -6.33 -7.51 -11.75
CA ARG A 57 -6.37 -8.92 -12.13
C ARG A 57 -5.74 -9.75 -11.03
N GLU A 58 -6.16 -11.02 -10.96
CA GLU A 58 -5.56 -12.00 -10.05
C GLU A 58 -4.10 -12.31 -10.43
N MET A 59 -3.78 -12.26 -11.73
CA MET A 59 -2.41 -12.43 -12.24
C MET A 59 -1.85 -11.07 -12.64
N ILE A 60 -0.95 -10.55 -11.80
CA ILE A 60 -0.39 -9.21 -11.92
C ILE A 60 0.79 -9.22 -12.90
N ARG A 61 0.77 -8.34 -13.90
CA ARG A 61 1.87 -8.11 -14.85
C ARG A 61 2.69 -6.87 -14.46
N GLU A 62 3.90 -6.76 -15.01
CA GLU A 62 4.86 -5.69 -14.71
C GLU A 62 4.37 -4.25 -15.03
N GLY A 63 3.29 -4.12 -15.82
CA GLY A 63 2.65 -2.83 -16.12
C GLY A 63 1.34 -2.57 -15.37
N ASP A 64 0.84 -3.54 -14.61
CA ASP A 64 -0.42 -3.40 -13.90
C ASP A 64 -0.25 -2.44 -12.72
N ARG A 65 -1.23 -1.54 -12.56
CA ARG A 65 -1.20 -0.49 -11.52
C ARG A 65 -2.11 -0.85 -10.36
N MET A 66 -1.85 -0.26 -9.21
CA MET A 66 -2.71 -0.41 -8.05
C MET A 66 -4.07 0.22 -8.35
N GLN A 67 -5.14 -0.56 -8.22
CA GLN A 67 -6.50 -0.04 -8.28
C GLN A 67 -6.92 0.55 -6.94
N HIS A 68 -6.47 -0.08 -5.85
CA HIS A 68 -6.97 0.24 -4.53
C HIS A 68 -5.97 -0.12 -3.44
N MET A 69 -5.84 0.75 -2.45
CA MET A 69 -5.03 0.56 -1.25
C MET A 69 -5.80 1.12 -0.06
N GLU A 70 -5.91 0.32 0.98
CA GLU A 70 -6.77 0.59 2.12
C GLU A 70 -5.94 0.61 3.40
N PHE A 71 -6.15 1.67 4.17
CA PHE A 71 -5.72 1.82 5.55
C PHE A 71 -6.96 2.16 6.38
N PRO A 72 -6.93 1.97 7.71
CA PRO A 72 -8.09 2.29 8.53
C PRO A 72 -8.44 3.79 8.42
N GLY A 73 -9.63 4.09 7.89
CA GLY A 73 -10.11 5.45 7.65
C GLY A 73 -9.51 6.16 6.42
N LEU A 74 -8.73 5.47 5.59
CA LEU A 74 -8.14 6.02 4.37
C LEU A 74 -8.16 5.01 3.22
N VAL A 75 -8.81 5.40 2.14
CA VAL A 75 -8.87 4.62 0.91
C VAL A 75 -8.19 5.38 -0.20
N ILE A 76 -7.26 4.73 -0.88
CA ILE A 76 -6.58 5.24 -2.07
C ILE A 76 -7.09 4.43 -3.25
N LYS A 77 -7.49 5.11 -4.33
CA LYS A 77 -7.97 4.48 -5.56
C LYS A 77 -7.20 5.04 -6.75
N GLY A 78 -6.60 4.16 -7.55
CA GLY A 78 -6.12 4.54 -8.88
C GLY A 78 -7.30 4.97 -9.74
N GLN A 79 -7.21 6.11 -10.40
CA GLN A 79 -8.20 6.57 -11.38
C GLN A 79 -7.67 6.29 -12.78
N ASP A 80 -6.52 6.87 -13.11
CA ASP A 80 -5.84 6.72 -14.39
C ASP A 80 -4.35 6.45 -14.19
N ALA A 81 -3.61 6.32 -15.30
CA ALA A 81 -2.15 6.15 -15.27
C ALA A 81 -1.40 7.25 -14.51
N ASN A 82 -1.97 8.46 -14.41
CA ASN A 82 -1.32 9.64 -13.83
C ASN A 82 -1.98 10.17 -12.57
N SER A 83 -3.11 9.61 -12.14
CA SER A 83 -3.93 10.17 -11.07
C SER A 83 -4.43 9.10 -10.11
N PHE A 84 -4.57 9.49 -8.85
CA PHE A 84 -5.19 8.66 -7.82
C PHE A 84 -6.06 9.53 -6.92
N CYS A 85 -7.19 8.98 -6.50
CA CYS A 85 -8.09 9.62 -5.56
C CYS A 85 -7.82 9.06 -4.16
N ILE A 86 -7.86 9.93 -3.18
CA ILE A 86 -7.88 9.56 -1.78
C ILE A 86 -9.23 9.91 -1.21
N LYS A 87 -9.79 8.96 -0.47
CA LYS A 87 -11.01 9.13 0.31
C LYS A 87 -10.68 8.89 1.78
N ALA A 88 -10.86 9.92 2.60
CA ALA A 88 -10.78 9.84 4.05
C ALA A 88 -12.14 10.27 4.59
N GLY A 89 -12.91 9.30 5.09
CA GLY A 89 -14.31 9.50 5.47
C GLY A 89 -15.18 10.15 4.40
N GLY A 90 -15.80 11.29 4.74
CA GLY A 90 -16.63 12.10 3.84
C GLY A 90 -15.85 12.99 2.85
N CYS A 91 -14.53 13.07 2.97
CA CYS A 91 -13.70 13.89 2.08
C CYS A 91 -13.06 13.01 0.99
N SER A 92 -13.08 13.51 -0.25
CA SER A 92 -12.35 12.92 -1.36
C SER A 92 -11.50 13.96 -2.08
N LYS A 93 -10.24 13.62 -2.39
CA LYS A 93 -9.33 14.50 -3.12
C LYS A 93 -8.55 13.76 -4.19
N LEU A 94 -8.41 14.37 -5.35
CA LEU A 94 -7.62 13.85 -6.46
C LEU A 94 -6.17 14.34 -6.36
N PHE A 95 -5.23 13.43 -6.57
CA PHE A 95 -3.80 13.70 -6.62
C PHE A 95 -3.22 13.18 -7.93
N LEU A 96 -2.12 13.80 -8.36
CA LEU A 96 -1.34 13.36 -9.51
C LEU A 96 -0.10 12.61 -9.02
N PHE A 97 0.23 11.48 -9.65
CA PHE A 97 1.47 10.75 -9.36
C PHE A 97 2.71 11.61 -9.64
N ASP A 98 2.67 12.48 -10.65
CA ASP A 98 3.77 13.42 -10.92
C ASP A 98 4.02 14.40 -9.75
N ALA A 99 2.97 14.78 -9.00
CA ALA A 99 3.11 15.62 -7.82
C ALA A 99 3.83 14.89 -6.67
N LEU A 100 3.63 13.57 -6.54
CA LEU A 100 4.41 12.73 -5.61
C LEU A 100 5.89 12.68 -5.99
N ASN A 101 6.22 12.77 -7.29
CA ASN A 101 7.60 12.80 -7.75
C ASN A 101 8.26 14.17 -7.49
N LYS A 102 7.59 15.25 -7.90
CA LYS A 102 8.12 16.63 -7.80
C LYS A 102 8.14 17.18 -6.38
N ARG A 103 7.09 16.91 -5.59
CA ARG A 103 6.89 17.49 -4.24
C ARG A 103 6.33 16.45 -3.26
N PRO A 104 7.03 15.33 -3.03
CA PRO A 104 6.55 14.21 -2.23
C PRO A 104 6.10 14.66 -0.83
N GLY A 105 6.93 15.44 -0.14
CA GLY A 105 6.64 15.87 1.23
C GLY A 105 5.44 16.80 1.35
N LYS A 106 5.08 17.55 0.31
CA LYS A 106 3.86 18.39 0.30
C LYS A 106 2.63 17.51 0.12
N VAL A 107 2.66 16.63 -0.89
CA VAL A 107 1.57 15.70 -1.18
C VAL A 107 1.32 14.80 0.02
N LEU A 108 2.34 14.13 0.55
CA LEU A 108 2.18 13.24 1.71
C LEU A 108 1.64 13.97 2.94
N ARG A 109 2.12 15.17 3.25
CA ARG A 109 1.57 15.97 4.37
C ARG A 109 0.10 16.28 4.18
N GLU A 110 -0.30 16.62 2.96
CA GLU A 110 -1.69 16.90 2.62
C GLU A 110 -2.57 15.65 2.79
N ILE A 111 -2.12 14.50 2.30
CA ILE A 111 -2.80 13.20 2.46
C ILE A 111 -2.95 12.87 3.96
N ILE A 112 -1.87 12.99 4.72
CA ILE A 112 -1.86 12.69 6.16
C ILE A 112 -2.76 13.65 6.92
N SER A 113 -2.79 14.93 6.55
CA SER A 113 -3.68 15.93 7.15
C SER A 113 -5.14 15.54 6.93
N LEU A 114 -5.52 15.22 5.69
CA LEU A 114 -6.87 14.76 5.36
C LEU A 114 -7.22 13.46 6.12
N TRP A 115 -6.28 12.53 6.21
CA TRP A 115 -6.47 11.28 6.93
C TRP A 115 -6.73 11.51 8.42
N ARG A 116 -5.94 12.38 9.07
CA ARG A 116 -6.12 12.70 10.49
C ARG A 116 -7.42 13.44 10.76
N GLU A 117 -7.79 14.37 9.89
CA GLU A 117 -8.95 15.25 10.09
C GLU A 117 -10.28 14.53 9.85
N TYR A 118 -10.33 13.63 8.86
CA TYR A 118 -11.58 12.99 8.41
C TYR A 118 -11.61 11.48 8.60
N GLY A 119 -10.46 10.78 8.52
CA GLY A 119 -10.41 9.32 8.59
C GLY A 119 -10.48 8.74 10.00
N LEU A 120 -9.95 9.46 11.00
CA LEU A 120 -10.02 9.03 12.41
C LEU A 120 -11.36 9.35 13.07
N LYS A 121 -12.10 10.37 12.58
CA LYS A 121 -13.44 10.71 13.10
C LYS A 121 -14.48 9.64 12.81
N ASP A 122 -14.38 8.97 11.67
CA ASP A 122 -15.30 7.89 11.30
C ASP A 122 -15.10 6.62 12.16
N GLN A 123 -13.92 6.40 12.73
CA GLN A 123 -13.70 5.29 13.68
C GLN A 123 -14.35 5.54 15.04
N ILE A 124 -14.34 6.79 15.51
CA ILE A 124 -15.01 7.18 16.75
C ILE A 124 -16.53 7.01 16.58
N ASN A 125 -17.09 7.47 15.45
CA ASN A 125 -18.52 7.31 15.16
C ASN A 125 -18.97 5.85 14.99
N GLN A 126 -18.15 4.96 14.41
CA GLN A 126 -18.51 3.53 14.31
C GLN A 126 -18.50 2.82 15.68
N SER A 127 -17.58 3.19 16.58
CA SER A 127 -17.53 2.63 17.93
C SER A 127 -18.71 3.05 18.82
N ASP A 128 -19.27 4.25 18.59
CA ASP A 128 -20.43 4.76 19.34
C ASP A 128 -21.78 4.21 18.84
N ILE A 129 -21.87 3.80 17.56
CA ILE A 129 -23.07 3.15 17.01
C ILE A 129 -23.20 1.71 17.53
N LEU A 130 -22.08 1.01 17.75
CA LEU A 130 -22.08 -0.35 18.31
C LEU A 130 -22.37 -0.41 19.82
N ARG A 131 -22.31 0.72 20.55
CA ARG A 131 -22.65 0.80 21.98
C ARG A 131 -24.11 1.17 22.27
N LYS A 132 -24.90 1.51 21.24
CA LYS A 132 -26.33 1.85 21.37
C LYS A 132 -27.29 0.73 20.93
N LEU A 133 -26.75 -0.45 20.63
CA LEU A 133 -27.50 -1.65 20.20
C LEU A 133 -27.38 -2.82 21.18
N VAL A 134 -26.89 -2.57 22.40
CA VAL A 134 -26.94 -3.48 23.56
C VAL A 134 -27.61 -2.73 24.69
#